data_AF-A0A919W065-F1
#
_entry.id   AF-A0A919W065-F1
#
_cell.length_a   1.000
_cell.length_b   1.000
_cell.length_c   1.000
_cell.angle_alpha   90.00
_cell.angle_beta   90.00
_cell.angle_gamma   90.00
#
_symmetry.space_group_name_H-M   'P 1'
#
loop_
_entity.id
_entity.type
_entity.pdbx_description
1 polymer ?
#
loop_
_entity_poly.entity_id
_entity_poly.type
_entity_poly.pdbx_seq_one_letter_code
_entity_poly.pdbx_strand_id
1 'polypeptide(L)'
;MGGAGICVVLALLSYVAVPSHATTIVAVREQCSALPHDAYPHCVAPVVDSLLNWVARGMIVGVGVVVVFVGLQTWWMLRGSDRVPDGLAAELAALAGGGRRPTWVLAPYAYTSGGCVFGVPWRPYVRLDVGLVVLFRTDRARFRAVVARELARMRARATGGRCLAVGCVLVLVAAAPLTRTPAPDPATAIDACLLGFWAEVPHLQPALLRDATVGWVERGGAIWSFTGDGAATLYLGTETVSAVAHPGAETVGTVAYSGAGTIRWRMDARSGRMDLAEPAVSATLTEPGGASLVPEAGDYALPGSYSCRGDTTTAPTELTTITLRRIGP
;
A
#
# COMPACT_ATOMS: atom_id res chain seq x y z
N MET A 1 -20.00 0.13 -28.53
CA MET A 1 -19.46 -0.27 -27.22
C MET A 1 -19.90 0.74 -26.18
N GLY A 2 -20.93 0.40 -25.39
CA GLY A 2 -21.42 1.24 -24.32
C GLY A 2 -20.47 1.23 -23.12
N GLY A 3 -20.50 2.27 -22.29
CA GLY A 3 -19.61 2.45 -21.13
C GLY A 3 -19.55 1.26 -20.15
N ALA A 4 -20.52 0.33 -20.21
CA ALA A 4 -20.51 -0.92 -19.48
C ALA A 4 -19.25 -1.78 -19.72
N GLY A 5 -18.70 -1.79 -20.94
CA GLY A 5 -17.50 -2.60 -21.25
C GLY A 5 -16.24 -2.13 -20.54
N ILE A 6 -16.08 -0.82 -20.34
CA ILE A 6 -14.90 -0.24 -19.68
C ILE A 6 -14.97 -0.49 -18.16
N CYS A 7 -16.16 -0.39 -17.56
CA CYS A 7 -16.35 -0.70 -16.15
C CYS A 7 -16.06 -2.17 -15.83
N VAL A 8 -16.43 -3.11 -16.71
CA VAL A 8 -16.19 -4.55 -16.50
C VAL A 8 -14.70 -4.89 -16.60
N VAL A 9 -13.96 -4.29 -17.53
CA VAL A 9 -12.51 -4.51 -17.67
C VAL A 9 -11.75 -3.93 -16.47
N LEU A 10 -12.13 -2.73 -15.99
CA LEU A 10 -11.53 -2.16 -14.78
C LEU A 10 -11.86 -2.99 -13.54
N ALA A 11 -13.09 -3.50 -13.40
CA ALA A 11 -13.49 -4.37 -12.30
C ALA A 11 -12.76 -5.73 -12.33
N LEU A 12 -12.54 -6.31 -13.51
CA LEU A 12 -11.77 -7.55 -13.66
C LEU A 12 -10.28 -7.34 -13.34
N LEU A 13 -9.69 -6.23 -13.79
CA LEU A 13 -8.30 -5.91 -13.48
C LEU A 13 -8.08 -5.62 -11.99
N SER A 14 -9.03 -4.97 -11.32
CA SER A 14 -8.95 -4.82 -9.86
C SER A 14 -9.17 -6.15 -9.14
N TYR A 15 -10.11 -6.99 -9.60
CA TYR A 15 -10.39 -8.30 -8.98
C TYR A 15 -9.24 -9.31 -9.10
N VAL A 16 -8.59 -9.41 -10.25
CA VAL A 16 -7.46 -10.35 -10.48
C VAL A 16 -6.22 -9.97 -9.65
N ALA A 17 -6.15 -8.72 -9.20
CA ALA A 17 -5.00 -8.20 -8.46
C ALA A 17 -5.14 -8.43 -6.93
N VAL A 18 -6.36 -8.56 -6.37
CA VAL A 18 -6.61 -8.62 -4.90
C VAL A 18 -6.08 -9.86 -4.14
N PRO A 19 -6.02 -11.09 -4.71
CA PRO A 19 -5.96 -12.28 -3.85
C PRO A 19 -4.66 -12.46 -3.05
N SER A 20 -3.52 -11.88 -3.49
CA SER A 20 -2.25 -12.04 -2.79
C SER A 20 -2.16 -11.24 -1.47
N HIS A 21 -2.99 -10.22 -1.27
CA HIS A 21 -2.89 -9.33 -0.10
C HIS A 21 -3.95 -9.60 0.97
N ALA A 22 -5.05 -10.28 0.65
CA ALA A 22 -6.09 -10.61 1.62
C ALA A 22 -5.55 -11.52 2.74
N THR A 23 -4.71 -12.50 2.38
CA THR A 23 -4.05 -13.39 3.34
C THR A 23 -3.03 -12.63 4.19
N THR A 24 -2.29 -11.69 3.61
CA THR A 24 -1.35 -10.82 4.35
C THR A 24 -2.07 -9.95 5.36
N ILE A 25 -3.22 -9.36 5.00
CA ILE A 25 -3.99 -8.50 5.92
C ILE A 25 -4.55 -9.31 7.10
N VAL A 26 -5.07 -10.52 6.85
CA VAL A 26 -5.58 -11.39 7.92
C VAL A 26 -4.45 -11.81 8.86
N ALA A 27 -3.30 -12.25 8.32
CA ALA A 27 -2.14 -12.64 9.11
C ALA A 27 -1.60 -11.48 9.96
N VAL A 28 -1.46 -10.29 9.36
CA VAL A 28 -0.99 -9.08 10.06
C VAL A 28 -1.99 -8.64 11.12
N ARG A 29 -3.29 -8.75 10.85
CA ARG A 29 -4.33 -8.43 11.85
C ARG A 29 -4.24 -9.36 13.06
N GLU A 30 -4.16 -10.68 12.83
CA GLU A 30 -4.03 -11.66 13.92
C GLU A 30 -2.76 -11.37 14.75
N GLN A 31 -1.62 -11.14 14.07
CA GLN A 31 -0.34 -10.86 14.71
C GLN A 31 -0.31 -9.54 15.48
N CYS A 32 -0.83 -8.44 14.91
CA CYS A 32 -0.83 -7.13 15.56
C CYS A 32 -1.94 -7.00 16.60
N SER A 33 -2.98 -7.84 16.60
CA SER A 33 -4.10 -7.74 17.55
C SER A 33 -3.71 -8.02 19.01
N ALA A 34 -2.59 -8.72 19.22
CA ALA A 34 -2.03 -8.99 20.54
C ALA A 34 -1.21 -7.81 21.12
N LEU A 35 -0.93 -6.77 20.31
CA LEU A 35 -0.15 -5.62 20.75
C LEU A 35 -1.03 -4.57 21.47
N PRO A 36 -0.44 -3.82 22.42
CA PRO A 36 -1.11 -2.67 23.01
C PRO A 36 -1.44 -1.59 21.97
N HIS A 37 -2.45 -0.76 22.25
CA HIS A 37 -3.07 0.16 21.28
C HIS A 37 -2.12 1.17 20.65
N ASP A 38 -1.06 1.56 21.36
CA ASP A 38 -0.01 2.48 20.93
C ASP A 38 1.01 1.83 19.99
N ALA A 39 1.25 0.53 20.11
CA ALA A 39 2.14 -0.24 19.23
C ALA A 39 1.46 -0.72 17.94
N TYR A 40 0.13 -0.84 17.94
CA TYR A 40 -0.65 -1.31 16.79
C TYR A 40 -0.35 -0.52 15.49
N PRO A 41 -0.38 0.83 15.46
CA PRO A 41 -0.13 1.60 14.24
C PRO A 41 1.25 1.33 13.64
N HIS A 42 2.26 1.15 14.49
CA HIS A 42 3.62 0.86 14.05
C HIS A 42 3.75 -0.56 13.46
N CYS A 43 2.99 -1.53 14.00
CA CYS A 43 2.93 -2.88 13.46
C CYS A 43 2.26 -2.93 12.08
N VAL A 44 1.15 -2.21 11.89
CA VAL A 44 0.42 -2.22 10.60
C VAL A 44 0.98 -1.27 9.55
N ALA A 45 1.68 -0.20 9.92
CA ALA A 45 2.21 0.82 9.01
C ALA A 45 2.92 0.25 7.76
N PRO A 46 3.92 -0.65 7.86
CA PRO A 46 4.62 -1.13 6.67
C PRO A 46 3.71 -1.91 5.71
N VAL A 47 2.73 -2.62 6.25
CA VAL A 47 1.76 -3.41 5.46
C VAL A 47 0.78 -2.47 4.77
N VAL A 48 0.30 -1.45 5.47
CA VAL A 48 -0.56 -0.41 4.91
C VAL A 48 0.17 0.35 3.81
N ASP A 49 1.43 0.75 4.02
CA ASP A 49 2.24 1.45 3.02
C ASP A 49 2.49 0.58 1.78
N SER A 50 2.77 -0.71 1.97
CA SER A 50 2.90 -1.67 0.87
C SER A 50 1.60 -1.80 0.07
N LEU A 51 0.46 -1.91 0.76
CA LEU A 51 -0.86 -2.00 0.15
C LEU A 51 -1.22 -0.72 -0.61
N LEU A 52 -1.00 0.45 -0.01
CA LEU A 52 -1.25 1.76 -0.65
C LEU A 52 -0.40 1.92 -1.91
N ASN A 53 0.89 1.60 -1.85
CA ASN A 53 1.79 1.64 -3.00
C ASN A 53 1.33 0.69 -4.12
N TRP A 54 0.89 -0.51 -3.74
CA TRP A 54 0.42 -1.50 -4.70
C TRP A 54 -0.89 -1.07 -5.37
N VAL A 55 -1.86 -0.57 -4.59
CA VAL A 55 -3.14 -0.03 -5.09
C VAL A 55 -2.88 1.15 -6.03
N ALA A 56 -2.01 2.08 -5.63
CA ALA A 56 -1.65 3.24 -6.45
C ALA A 56 -1.05 2.81 -7.80
N ARG A 57 -0.11 1.85 -7.81
CA ARG A 57 0.46 1.30 -9.06
C ARG A 57 -0.61 0.64 -9.93
N GLY A 58 -1.49 -0.16 -9.33
CA GLY A 58 -2.60 -0.79 -10.05
C GLY A 58 -3.53 0.22 -10.72
N MET A 59 -3.88 1.29 -10.01
CA MET A 59 -4.68 2.39 -10.56
C MET A 59 -3.98 3.11 -11.71
N ILE A 60 -2.68 3.43 -11.57
CA ILE A 60 -1.89 4.08 -12.64
C ILE A 60 -1.91 3.21 -13.91
N VAL A 61 -1.66 1.90 -13.77
CA VAL A 61 -1.68 0.96 -14.90
C VAL A 61 -3.07 0.90 -15.52
N GLY A 62 -4.13 0.77 -14.71
CA GLY A 62 -5.51 0.74 -15.19
C GLY A 62 -5.89 1.99 -15.98
N VAL A 63 -5.54 3.18 -15.46
CA VAL A 63 -5.75 4.46 -16.17
C VAL A 63 -4.95 4.50 -17.47
N GLY A 64 -3.68 4.08 -17.45
CA GLY A 64 -2.84 4.01 -18.63
C GLY A 64 -3.45 3.13 -19.73
N VAL A 65 -3.95 1.95 -19.37
CA VAL A 65 -4.64 1.04 -20.30
C VAL A 65 -5.87 1.71 -20.91
N VAL A 66 -6.72 2.36 -20.11
CA VAL A 66 -7.91 3.06 -20.63
C VAL A 66 -7.51 4.17 -21.61
N VAL A 67 -6.49 4.97 -21.28
CA VAL A 67 -5.98 6.04 -22.17
C VAL A 67 -5.49 5.45 -23.50
N VAL A 68 -4.72 4.37 -23.46
CA VAL A 68 -4.23 3.68 -24.66
C VAL A 68 -5.38 3.15 -25.50
N PHE A 69 -6.37 2.49 -24.90
CA PHE A 69 -7.54 1.97 -25.62
C PHE A 69 -8.35 3.09 -26.28
N VAL A 70 -8.62 4.18 -25.56
CA VAL A 70 -9.34 5.34 -26.10
C VAL A 70 -8.55 6.00 -27.24
N GLY A 71 -7.24 6.14 -27.07
CA GLY A 71 -6.34 6.69 -28.09
C GLY A 71 -6.30 5.81 -29.34
N LEU A 72 -6.12 4.50 -29.18
CA LEU A 72 -6.08 3.53 -30.26
C LEU A 72 -7.42 3.46 -30.99
N GLN A 73 -8.55 3.46 -30.27
CA GLN A 73 -9.88 3.51 -30.86
C GLN A 73 -10.07 4.79 -31.68
N THR A 74 -9.66 5.94 -31.15
CA THR A 74 -9.75 7.23 -31.85
C THR A 74 -8.89 7.21 -33.11
N TRP A 75 -7.64 6.74 -33.01
CA TRP A 75 -6.73 6.62 -34.15
C TRP A 75 -7.27 5.67 -35.22
N TRP A 76 -7.78 4.51 -34.83
CA TRP A 76 -8.34 3.52 -35.76
C TRP A 76 -9.55 4.07 -36.50
N MET A 77 -10.43 4.80 -35.80
CA MET A 77 -11.57 5.48 -36.43
C MET A 77 -11.13 6.59 -37.39
N LEU A 78 -10.06 7.33 -37.08
CA LEU A 78 -9.54 8.40 -37.95
C LEU A 78 -8.82 7.86 -39.19
N ARG A 79 -8.15 6.70 -39.10
CA ARG A 79 -7.32 6.14 -40.18
C ARG A 79 -8.11 5.84 -41.47
N GLY A 80 -9.40 5.54 -41.36
CA GLY A 80 -10.27 5.24 -42.50
C GLY A 80 -11.32 6.31 -42.79
N SER A 81 -11.15 7.52 -42.26
CA SER A 81 -12.13 8.60 -42.42
C SER A 81 -11.62 9.72 -43.32
N ASP A 82 -12.51 10.25 -44.17
CA ASP A 82 -12.22 11.39 -45.03
C ASP A 82 -12.71 12.71 -44.41
N ARG A 83 -12.17 13.82 -44.90
CA ARG A 83 -12.71 15.15 -44.57
C ARG A 83 -14.07 15.33 -45.23
N VAL A 84 -14.97 15.99 -44.50
CA VAL A 84 -16.29 16.33 -45.02
C VAL A 84 -16.17 17.43 -46.09
N PRO A 85 -16.91 17.36 -47.21
CA PRO A 85 -16.91 18.41 -48.23
C PRO A 85 -17.30 19.78 -47.67
N ASP A 86 -16.69 20.86 -48.16
CA ASP A 86 -16.81 22.22 -47.59
C ASP A 86 -18.26 22.73 -47.47
N GLY A 87 -19.09 22.47 -48.48
CA GLY A 87 -20.50 22.88 -48.46
C GLY A 87 -21.31 22.19 -47.35
N LEU A 88 -20.98 20.94 -47.02
CA LEU A 88 -21.59 20.21 -45.91
C LEU A 88 -20.97 20.65 -44.57
N ALA A 89 -19.67 20.93 -44.53
CA ALA A 89 -18.99 21.42 -43.35
C ALA A 89 -19.58 22.76 -42.85
N ALA A 90 -19.93 23.68 -43.76
CA ALA A 90 -20.57 24.95 -43.42
C ALA A 90 -21.95 24.75 -42.75
N GLU A 91 -22.79 23.87 -43.29
CA GLU A 91 -24.11 23.54 -42.70
C GLU A 91 -23.95 22.90 -41.31
N LEU A 92 -23.02 21.96 -41.18
CA LEU A 92 -22.74 21.29 -39.91
C LEU A 92 -22.21 22.26 -38.85
N ALA A 93 -21.37 23.21 -39.25
CA ALA A 93 -20.89 24.26 -38.36
C ALA A 93 -22.03 25.17 -37.89
N ALA A 94 -22.98 25.50 -38.77
CA ALA A 94 -24.17 26.26 -38.40
C ALA A 94 -25.05 25.50 -37.39
N LEU A 95 -25.26 24.20 -37.60
CA LEU A 95 -26.05 23.34 -36.69
C LEU A 95 -25.38 23.09 -35.33
N ALA A 96 -24.05 23.02 -35.29
CA ALA A 96 -23.30 22.87 -34.04
C ALA A 96 -23.48 24.08 -33.10
N GLY A 97 -23.70 25.26 -33.67
CA GLY A 97 -23.79 26.54 -32.97
C GLY A 97 -22.41 27.10 -32.58
N GLY A 98 -22.41 28.19 -31.81
CA GLY A 98 -21.20 28.92 -31.39
C GLY A 98 -20.35 28.23 -30.31
N GLY A 99 -20.68 27.01 -29.90
CA GLY A 99 -19.90 26.25 -28.92
C GLY A 99 -18.60 25.67 -29.48
N ARG A 100 -17.96 24.79 -28.70
CA ARG A 100 -16.76 24.05 -29.13
C ARG A 100 -17.10 23.21 -30.36
N ARG A 101 -16.53 23.58 -31.51
CA ARG A 101 -16.85 22.95 -32.80
C ARG A 101 -16.26 21.53 -32.86
N PRO A 102 -17.07 20.49 -33.05
CA PRO A 102 -16.54 19.16 -33.28
C PRO A 102 -15.81 19.08 -34.62
N THR A 103 -14.83 18.19 -34.70
CA THR A 103 -14.20 17.85 -35.98
C THR A 103 -15.08 16.83 -36.69
N TRP A 104 -15.61 17.20 -37.86
CA TRP A 104 -16.47 16.33 -38.65
C TRP A 104 -15.60 15.45 -39.56
N VAL A 105 -15.89 14.16 -39.58
CA VAL A 105 -15.23 13.18 -40.44
C VAL A 105 -16.27 12.32 -41.14
N LEU A 106 -15.98 11.84 -42.35
CA LEU A 106 -16.87 11.02 -43.15
C LEU A 106 -16.40 9.56 -43.13
N ALA A 107 -17.32 8.62 -42.91
CA ALA A 107 -17.10 7.19 -43.07
C ALA A 107 -17.58 6.75 -44.46
N PRO A 108 -16.69 6.66 -45.47
CA PRO A 108 -17.10 6.43 -46.86
C PRO A 108 -17.79 5.07 -47.07
N TYR A 109 -17.47 4.08 -46.24
CA TYR A 109 -18.00 2.71 -46.36
C TYR A 109 -19.22 2.41 -45.48
N ALA A 110 -19.72 3.39 -44.73
CA ALA A 110 -20.90 3.22 -43.89
C ALA A 110 -22.13 3.80 -44.61
N TYR A 111 -22.98 2.92 -45.18
CA TYR A 111 -24.17 3.33 -45.94
C TYR A 111 -25.39 3.68 -45.09
N THR A 112 -25.26 3.63 -43.77
CA THR A 112 -26.31 4.02 -42.83
C THR A 112 -26.55 5.54 -42.85
N SER A 113 -27.73 5.97 -42.45
CA SER A 113 -28.07 7.39 -42.26
C SER A 113 -27.80 7.85 -40.83
N GLY A 114 -26.72 7.33 -40.25
CA GLY A 114 -26.34 7.54 -38.86
C GLY A 114 -25.11 8.42 -38.69
N GLY A 115 -24.73 8.59 -37.43
CA GLY A 115 -23.46 9.16 -37.05
C GLY A 115 -22.99 8.61 -35.70
N CYS A 116 -21.70 8.74 -35.44
CA CYS A 116 -21.11 8.37 -34.17
C CYS A 116 -20.22 9.50 -33.64
N VAL A 117 -20.38 9.80 -32.35
CA VAL A 117 -19.55 10.77 -31.65
C VAL A 117 -18.49 10.03 -30.85
N PHE A 118 -17.22 10.38 -31.03
CA PHE A 118 -16.09 9.79 -30.30
C PHE A 118 -14.99 10.82 -30.03
N GLY A 119 -13.92 10.37 -29.37
CA GLY A 119 -12.80 11.19 -28.96
C GLY A 119 -12.90 11.69 -27.53
N VAL A 120 -12.03 12.63 -27.19
CA VAL A 120 -11.87 13.17 -25.83
C VAL A 120 -12.71 14.44 -25.63
N PRO A 121 -13.11 14.79 -24.39
CA PRO A 121 -13.98 15.93 -24.12
C PRO A 121 -13.48 17.28 -24.67
N TRP A 122 -12.15 17.44 -24.83
CA TRP A 122 -11.55 18.65 -25.38
C TRP A 122 -11.34 18.66 -26.90
N ARG A 123 -11.50 17.50 -27.56
CA ARG A 123 -11.45 17.33 -29.03
C ARG A 123 -12.50 16.30 -29.45
N PRO A 124 -13.78 16.68 -29.50
CA PRO A 124 -14.84 15.79 -29.97
C PRO A 124 -14.75 15.62 -31.49
N TYR A 125 -14.86 14.37 -31.93
CA TYR A 125 -14.99 13.99 -33.33
C TYR A 125 -16.41 13.48 -33.56
N VAL A 126 -17.00 13.88 -34.68
CA VAL A 126 -18.29 13.36 -35.12
C VAL A 126 -18.10 12.74 -36.49
N ARG A 127 -18.26 11.43 -36.55
CA ARG A 127 -18.23 10.67 -37.80
C ARG A 127 -19.63 10.55 -38.37
N LEU A 128 -19.76 10.96 -39.62
CA LEU A 128 -20.98 10.88 -40.41
C LEU A 128 -20.86 9.71 -41.37
N ASP A 129 -21.92 8.93 -41.46
CA ASP A 129 -22.02 7.85 -42.44
C ASP A 129 -22.38 8.43 -43.81
N VAL A 130 -21.97 7.80 -44.91
CA VAL A 130 -22.18 8.33 -46.27
C VAL A 130 -23.67 8.46 -46.62
N GLY A 131 -24.52 7.61 -46.04
CA GLY A 131 -25.98 7.70 -46.20
C GLY A 131 -26.55 9.03 -45.67
N LEU A 132 -25.87 9.66 -44.71
CA LEU A 132 -26.24 11.00 -44.22
C LEU A 132 -25.94 12.10 -45.24
N VAL A 133 -24.89 11.94 -46.05
CA VAL A 133 -24.53 12.88 -47.14
C VAL A 133 -25.55 12.79 -48.27
N VAL A 134 -26.02 11.58 -48.58
CA VAL A 134 -27.13 11.37 -49.52
C VAL A 134 -28.38 12.10 -49.00
N LEU A 135 -28.70 11.92 -47.71
CA LEU A 135 -29.82 12.59 -47.06
C LEU A 135 -29.70 14.12 -47.13
N PHE A 136 -28.51 14.69 -46.96
CA PHE A 136 -28.29 16.13 -47.10
C PHE A 136 -28.71 16.67 -48.47
N ARG A 137 -28.51 15.88 -49.53
CA ARG A 137 -28.88 16.24 -50.90
C ARG A 137 -30.34 15.98 -51.22
N THR A 138 -30.93 14.91 -50.68
CA THR A 138 -32.30 14.48 -51.03
C THR A 138 -33.37 15.00 -50.07
N ASP A 139 -33.08 15.10 -48.77
CA ASP A 139 -34.02 15.51 -47.71
C ASP A 139 -33.26 16.25 -46.60
N ARG A 140 -33.05 17.55 -46.83
CA ARG A 140 -32.29 18.43 -45.92
C ARG A 140 -32.96 18.57 -44.55
N ALA A 141 -34.27 18.46 -44.46
CA ALA A 141 -35.00 18.56 -43.19
C ALA A 141 -34.71 17.34 -42.30
N ARG A 142 -34.80 16.14 -42.87
CA ARG A 142 -34.47 14.90 -42.16
C ARG A 142 -33.00 14.83 -41.78
N PHE A 143 -32.10 15.32 -42.64
CA PHE A 143 -30.68 15.46 -42.32
C PHE A 143 -30.46 16.31 -41.06
N ARG A 144 -31.04 17.51 -41.02
CA ARG A 144 -30.94 18.41 -39.85
C ARG A 144 -31.46 17.76 -38.58
N ALA A 145 -32.58 17.04 -38.66
CA ALA A 145 -33.17 16.36 -37.51
C ALA A 145 -32.26 15.25 -36.95
N VAL A 146 -31.58 14.48 -37.81
CA VAL A 146 -30.62 13.45 -37.37
C VAL A 146 -29.38 14.10 -36.75
N VAL A 147 -28.79 15.11 -37.41
CA VAL A 147 -27.61 15.82 -36.90
C VAL A 147 -27.90 16.49 -35.57
N ALA A 148 -29.05 17.16 -35.42
CA ALA A 148 -29.45 17.80 -34.17
C ALA A 148 -29.57 16.79 -33.02
N ARG A 149 -30.10 15.59 -33.30
CA ARG A 149 -30.23 14.50 -32.33
C ARG A 149 -28.87 13.95 -31.89
N GLU A 150 -27.92 13.81 -32.82
CA GLU A 150 -26.54 13.40 -32.50
C GLU A 150 -25.79 14.47 -31.70
N LEU A 151 -25.96 15.74 -32.06
CA LEU A 151 -25.40 16.87 -31.31
C LEU A 151 -25.99 16.97 -29.90
N ALA A 152 -27.28 16.71 -29.72
CA ALA A 152 -27.90 16.65 -28.39
C ALA A 152 -27.30 15.52 -27.54
N ARG A 153 -27.09 14.32 -28.13
CA ARG A 153 -26.39 13.22 -27.47
C ARG A 153 -24.95 13.56 -27.12
N MET A 154 -24.22 14.27 -27.98
CA MET A 154 -22.87 14.75 -27.70
C MET A 154 -22.86 15.69 -26.49
N ARG A 155 -23.76 16.68 -26.46
CA ARG A 155 -23.86 17.64 -25.35
C ARG A 155 -24.18 16.92 -24.03
N ALA A 156 -25.12 15.96 -24.05
CA ALA A 156 -25.43 15.14 -22.88
C ALA A 156 -24.21 14.32 -22.39
N ARG A 157 -23.42 13.75 -23.30
CA ARG A 157 -22.17 13.03 -22.96
C ARG A 157 -21.08 13.94 -22.41
N ALA A 158 -20.96 15.16 -22.93
CA ALA A 158 -19.97 16.12 -22.43
C ALA A 158 -20.21 16.46 -20.95
N THR A 159 -21.47 16.46 -20.51
CA THR A 159 -21.83 16.62 -19.10
C THR A 159 -21.41 15.39 -18.28
N GLY A 160 -21.62 14.18 -18.78
CA GLY A 160 -21.22 12.93 -18.11
C GLY A 160 -19.70 12.71 -18.05
N GLY A 161 -18.94 13.18 -19.04
CA GLY A 161 -17.48 13.08 -19.07
C GLY A 161 -16.76 13.87 -17.97
N ARG A 162 -17.43 14.87 -17.37
CA ARG A 162 -16.90 15.62 -16.23
C ARG A 162 -16.75 14.74 -14.98
N CYS A 163 -17.61 13.74 -14.79
CA CYS A 163 -17.52 12.80 -13.67
C CYS A 163 -16.27 11.91 -13.77
N LEU A 164 -15.91 11.49 -14.99
CA LEU A 164 -14.68 10.70 -15.23
C LEU A 164 -13.40 11.51 -14.95
N ALA A 165 -13.39 12.80 -15.33
CA ALA A 165 -12.23 13.66 -15.07
C ALA A 165 -11.97 13.87 -13.58
N VAL A 166 -13.03 14.04 -12.77
CA VAL A 166 -12.92 14.12 -11.30
C VAL A 166 -12.39 12.80 -10.72
N GLY A 167 -12.86 11.66 -11.22
CA GLY A 167 -12.36 10.35 -10.83
C GLY A 167 -10.86 10.17 -11.13
N CYS A 168 -10.39 10.59 -12.31
CA CYS A 168 -8.97 10.52 -12.66
C CYS A 168 -8.09 11.46 -11.82
N VAL A 169 -8.58 12.65 -11.44
CA VAL A 169 -7.83 13.57 -10.56
C VAL A 169 -7.72 13.00 -9.15
N LEU A 170 -8.78 12.40 -8.61
CA LEU A 170 -8.72 11.71 -7.31
C LEU A 170 -7.71 10.56 -7.32
N VAL A 171 -7.65 9.79 -8.42
CA VAL A 171 -6.66 8.73 -8.61
C VAL A 171 -5.24 9.29 -8.67
N LEU A 172 -5.02 10.40 -9.39
CA LEU A 172 -3.68 11.03 -9.50
C LEU A 172 -3.20 11.65 -8.19
N VAL A 173 -4.10 12.23 -7.40
CA VAL A 173 -3.77 12.79 -6.08
C VAL A 173 -3.50 11.67 -5.05
N ALA A 174 -4.25 10.57 -5.10
CA ALA A 174 -3.97 9.38 -4.28
C ALA A 174 -2.68 8.66 -4.69
N ALA A 175 -2.28 8.79 -5.96
CA ALA A 175 -1.03 8.27 -6.50
C ALA A 175 0.14 9.26 -6.40
N ALA A 176 -0.06 10.44 -5.79
CA ALA A 176 1.04 11.34 -5.50
C ALA A 176 2.05 10.57 -4.63
N PRO A 177 3.35 10.56 -5.01
CA PRO A 177 4.33 9.71 -4.38
C PRO A 177 4.36 10.03 -2.89
N LEU A 178 3.90 9.07 -2.08
CA LEU A 178 4.34 8.97 -0.69
C LEU A 178 5.85 9.10 -0.76
N THR A 179 6.33 10.21 -0.24
CA THR A 179 7.72 10.67 -0.35
C THR A 179 8.64 9.49 -0.19
N ARG A 180 9.41 9.22 -1.25
CA ARG A 180 10.45 8.19 -1.30
C ARG A 180 11.20 8.28 0.01
N THR A 181 11.00 7.31 0.90
CA THR A 181 11.81 7.20 2.11
C THR A 181 13.26 7.25 1.61
N PRO A 182 14.07 8.21 2.09
CA PRO A 182 15.45 8.32 1.66
C PRO A 182 16.07 6.94 1.76
N ALA A 183 16.75 6.51 0.69
CA ALA A 183 17.47 5.25 0.72
C ALA A 183 18.34 5.28 1.97
N PRO A 184 18.25 4.25 2.85
CA PRO A 184 19.08 4.23 4.05
C PRO A 184 20.53 4.41 3.61
N ASP A 185 21.24 5.29 4.32
CA ASP A 185 22.64 5.58 4.04
C ASP A 185 23.39 4.24 3.96
N PRO A 186 24.20 3.97 2.92
CA PRO A 186 24.92 2.69 2.80
C PRO A 186 25.89 2.46 3.97
N ALA A 187 26.20 3.50 4.74
CA ALA A 187 26.94 3.42 5.99
C ALA A 187 26.15 2.71 7.11
N THR A 188 24.82 2.60 7.08
CA THR A 188 24.01 1.94 8.13
C THR A 188 23.39 0.63 7.65
N ALA A 189 24.05 -0.08 6.73
CA ALA A 189 23.58 -1.37 6.27
C ALA A 189 23.63 -2.40 7.41
N ILE A 190 22.50 -2.58 8.10
CA ILE A 190 22.28 -3.67 9.04
C ILE A 190 22.28 -4.99 8.25
N ASP A 191 22.78 -6.03 8.88
CA ASP A 191 22.66 -7.40 8.38
C ASP A 191 21.21 -7.70 8.01
N ALA A 192 20.99 -8.00 6.72
CA ALA A 192 19.67 -8.29 6.18
C ALA A 192 18.97 -9.43 6.94
N CYS A 193 19.74 -10.31 7.58
CA CYS A 193 19.21 -11.37 8.40
C CYS A 193 18.50 -10.84 9.64
N LEU A 194 18.91 -9.73 10.27
CA LEU A 194 18.22 -9.20 11.46
C LEU A 194 16.92 -8.46 11.14
N LEU A 195 16.75 -7.95 9.92
CA LEU A 195 15.60 -7.12 9.57
C LEU A 195 14.27 -7.85 9.79
N GLY A 196 13.30 -7.15 10.41
CA GLY A 196 11.96 -7.66 10.67
C GLY A 196 11.64 -7.84 12.16
N PHE A 197 10.69 -8.72 12.45
CA PHE A 197 10.20 -8.99 13.80
C PHE A 197 10.65 -10.37 14.30
N TRP A 198 10.98 -10.45 15.58
CA TRP A 198 11.46 -11.66 16.22
C TRP A 198 10.81 -11.88 17.57
N ALA A 199 10.40 -13.10 17.85
CA ALA A 199 9.92 -13.52 19.15
C ALA A 199 11.08 -14.12 19.96
N GLU A 200 11.25 -13.65 21.18
CA GLU A 200 12.21 -14.19 22.14
C GLU A 200 11.74 -15.55 22.64
N VAL A 201 12.58 -16.57 22.43
CA VAL A 201 12.35 -17.93 22.92
C VAL A 201 12.60 -17.96 24.44
N PRO A 202 11.73 -18.63 25.23
CA PRO A 202 11.91 -18.77 26.66
C PRO A 202 13.31 -19.29 27.02
N HIS A 203 13.98 -18.60 27.94
CA HIS A 203 15.29 -18.99 28.43
C HIS A 203 15.46 -18.57 29.90
N LEU A 204 16.34 -19.26 30.60
CA LEU A 204 16.71 -18.93 31.97
C LEU A 204 17.91 -17.98 31.95
N GLN A 205 17.84 -16.94 32.76
CA GLN A 205 18.94 -16.02 33.00
C GLN A 205 19.13 -15.80 34.51
N PRO A 206 20.37 -15.74 35.01
CA PRO A 206 20.58 -15.34 36.39
C PRO A 206 20.22 -13.85 36.54
N ALA A 207 19.53 -13.52 37.63
CA ALA A 207 19.16 -12.17 37.98
C ALA A 207 19.46 -11.92 39.46
N LEU A 208 19.88 -10.69 39.78
CA LEU A 208 20.00 -10.26 41.17
C LEU A 208 18.61 -9.81 41.65
N LEU A 209 18.02 -10.58 42.56
CA LEU A 209 16.73 -10.26 43.16
C LEU A 209 16.91 -9.15 44.23
N ARG A 210 15.79 -8.53 44.64
CA ARG A 210 15.79 -7.67 45.83
C ARG A 210 16.40 -8.45 46.99
N ASP A 211 17.27 -7.79 47.76
CA ASP A 211 18.12 -8.37 48.83
C ASP A 211 19.39 -9.11 48.37
N ALA A 212 19.88 -8.82 47.16
CA ALA A 212 21.14 -9.33 46.63
C ALA A 212 21.23 -10.87 46.54
N THR A 213 20.07 -11.54 46.47
CA THR A 213 20.00 -12.99 46.24
C THR A 213 20.09 -13.26 44.74
N VAL A 214 20.99 -14.17 44.34
CA VAL A 214 21.07 -14.61 42.95
C VAL A 214 19.98 -15.64 42.69
N GLY A 215 19.05 -15.32 41.79
CA GLY A 215 17.99 -16.22 41.34
C GLY A 215 18.08 -16.49 39.85
N TRP A 216 17.33 -17.48 39.37
CA TRP A 216 17.12 -17.72 37.94
C TRP A 216 15.77 -17.16 37.53
N VAL A 217 15.74 -16.35 36.48
CA VAL A 217 14.53 -15.79 35.90
C VAL A 217 14.31 -16.46 34.55
N GLU A 218 13.15 -17.10 34.37
CA GLU A 218 12.66 -17.47 33.04
C GLU A 218 12.10 -16.22 32.37
N ARG A 219 12.63 -15.89 31.19
CA ARG A 219 12.22 -14.76 30.36
C ARG A 219 11.84 -15.25 28.98
N GLY A 220 10.77 -14.70 28.39
CA GLY A 220 10.35 -15.03 27.04
C GLY A 220 9.02 -14.40 26.67
N GLY A 221 8.74 -14.30 25.38
CA GLY A 221 7.54 -13.63 24.86
C GLY A 221 7.76 -12.23 24.32
N ALA A 222 8.98 -11.68 24.48
CA ALA A 222 9.29 -10.34 24.03
C ALA A 222 9.39 -10.32 22.51
N ILE A 223 8.97 -9.20 21.91
CA ILE A 223 9.07 -9.02 20.47
C ILE A 223 10.16 -8.00 20.19
N TRP A 224 11.15 -8.40 19.41
CA TRP A 224 12.19 -7.53 18.88
C TRP A 224 11.84 -7.09 17.47
N SER A 225 12.00 -5.81 17.16
CA SER A 225 11.91 -5.26 15.81
C SER A 225 13.22 -4.58 15.43
N PHE A 226 13.78 -4.97 14.28
CA PHE A 226 14.98 -4.37 13.73
C PHE A 226 14.67 -3.77 12.36
N THR A 227 14.97 -2.49 12.18
CA THR A 227 14.67 -1.71 10.97
C THR A 227 15.95 -1.30 10.25
N GLY A 228 15.89 -1.16 8.93
CA GLY A 228 17.09 -0.91 8.09
C GLY A 228 17.78 0.45 8.29
N ASP A 229 17.23 1.32 9.14
CA ASP A 229 17.78 2.62 9.53
C ASP A 229 18.66 2.56 10.79
N GLY A 230 18.81 1.39 11.41
CA GLY A 230 19.61 1.23 12.62
C GLY A 230 18.78 1.12 13.90
N ALA A 231 17.45 1.23 13.85
CA ALA A 231 16.66 1.16 15.09
C ALA A 231 16.37 -0.29 15.50
N ALA A 232 16.53 -0.57 16.80
CA ALA A 232 16.07 -1.78 17.46
C ALA A 232 15.01 -1.40 18.49
N THR A 233 13.84 -2.04 18.44
CA THR A 233 12.76 -1.83 19.42
C THR A 233 12.40 -3.14 20.07
N LEU A 234 12.46 -3.19 21.40
CA LEU A 234 11.93 -4.28 22.20
C LEU A 234 10.53 -3.92 22.70
N TYR A 235 9.54 -4.73 22.34
CA TYR A 235 8.19 -4.69 22.87
C TYR A 235 8.08 -5.71 23.99
N LEU A 236 7.93 -5.22 25.22
CA LEU A 236 7.67 -6.06 26.37
C LEU A 236 6.19 -6.45 26.34
N GLY A 237 5.92 -7.73 26.11
CA GLY A 237 4.57 -8.28 26.20
C GLY A 237 4.10 -8.42 27.64
N THR A 238 2.86 -8.88 27.85
CA THR A 238 2.38 -9.35 29.15
C THR A 238 3.08 -10.65 29.51
N GLU A 239 4.35 -10.57 29.87
CA GLU A 239 5.15 -11.73 30.22
C GLU A 239 4.84 -12.21 31.63
N THR A 240 5.41 -13.35 31.98
CA THR A 240 5.40 -13.91 33.32
C THR A 240 6.84 -14.33 33.58
N VAL A 241 7.62 -13.40 34.14
CA VAL A 241 8.94 -13.77 34.67
C VAL A 241 8.73 -14.79 35.79
N SER A 242 9.49 -15.89 35.81
CA SER A 242 9.41 -16.87 36.90
C SER A 242 10.76 -16.97 37.59
N ALA A 243 10.82 -16.61 38.87
CA ALA A 243 12.04 -16.72 39.66
C ALA A 243 12.17 -18.13 40.28
N VAL A 244 13.33 -18.76 40.15
CA VAL A 244 13.69 -20.01 40.83
C VAL A 244 14.93 -19.74 41.68
N ALA A 245 14.83 -19.92 43.00
CA ALA A 245 15.98 -19.85 43.89
C ALA A 245 16.88 -21.08 43.68
N HIS A 246 18.20 -20.87 43.86
CA HIS A 246 19.33 -21.81 43.75
C HIS A 246 19.08 -23.32 43.43
N PRO A 247 19.95 -23.96 42.61
CA PRO A 247 19.95 -25.41 42.46
C PRO A 247 20.13 -26.10 43.83
N GLY A 248 19.05 -26.68 44.36
CA GLY A 248 19.03 -27.35 45.67
C GLY A 248 18.18 -26.67 46.75
N ALA A 249 17.62 -25.48 46.51
CA ALA A 249 16.60 -24.88 47.37
C ALA A 249 15.19 -25.24 46.89
N GLU A 250 14.25 -25.42 47.82
CA GLU A 250 12.82 -25.53 47.52
C GLU A 250 12.38 -24.21 46.85
N THR A 251 11.63 -24.28 45.75
CA THR A 251 11.25 -23.12 44.92
C THR A 251 10.67 -22.01 45.81
N VAL A 252 11.42 -20.92 46.01
CA VAL A 252 11.06 -19.85 46.97
C VAL A 252 9.83 -19.05 46.51
N GLY A 253 9.45 -19.15 45.23
CA GLY A 253 8.16 -18.67 44.73
C GLY A 253 8.24 -18.18 43.28
N THR A 254 7.14 -18.28 42.54
CA THR A 254 7.02 -17.74 41.18
C THR A 254 6.57 -16.28 41.25
N VAL A 255 7.44 -15.34 40.90
CA VAL A 255 7.11 -13.90 40.86
C VAL A 255 6.80 -13.47 39.44
N ALA A 256 5.53 -13.53 39.04
CA ALA A 256 5.08 -13.10 37.71
C ALA A 256 5.13 -11.58 37.53
N TYR A 257 6.08 -11.09 36.74
CA TYR A 257 6.07 -9.68 36.31
C TYR A 257 5.27 -9.54 35.03
N SER A 258 4.32 -8.61 35.00
CA SER A 258 3.62 -8.22 33.76
C SER A 258 4.10 -6.84 33.33
N GLY A 259 4.51 -6.72 32.07
CA GLY A 259 5.05 -5.47 31.52
C GLY A 259 4.27 -5.00 30.31
N ALA A 260 4.32 -3.69 30.07
CA ALA A 260 4.04 -3.14 28.76
C ALA A 260 4.98 -1.96 28.51
N GLY A 261 5.44 -1.87 27.28
CA GLY A 261 6.17 -0.70 26.80
C GLY A 261 7.25 -1.04 25.81
N THR A 262 8.05 -0.03 25.50
CA THR A 262 9.08 -0.12 24.47
C THR A 262 10.43 0.32 24.98
N ILE A 263 11.47 -0.40 24.58
CA ILE A 263 12.85 0.07 24.72
C ILE A 263 13.41 0.21 23.31
N ARG A 264 13.95 1.39 23.00
CA ARG A 264 14.56 1.68 21.70
C ARG A 264 16.05 1.88 21.83
N TRP A 265 16.79 1.34 20.87
CA TRP A 265 18.23 1.53 20.74
C TRP A 265 18.59 1.90 19.30
N ARG A 266 19.75 2.53 19.17
CA ARG A 266 20.48 2.64 17.91
C ARG A 266 21.48 1.50 17.81
N MET A 267 21.44 0.74 16.72
CA MET A 267 22.27 -0.42 16.45
C MET A 267 23.38 -0.07 15.46
N ASP A 268 24.61 -0.48 15.77
CA ASP A 268 25.67 -0.70 14.78
C ASP A 268 25.89 -2.21 14.63
N ALA A 269 25.60 -2.74 13.44
CA ALA A 269 25.73 -4.17 13.12
C ALA A 269 26.91 -4.49 12.19
N ARG A 270 27.78 -3.52 11.88
CA ARG A 270 28.81 -3.66 10.83
C ARG A 270 29.83 -4.78 11.08
N SER A 271 29.99 -5.22 12.33
CA SER A 271 30.98 -6.23 12.72
C SER A 271 30.38 -7.59 13.11
N GLY A 272 29.10 -7.86 12.82
CA GLY A 272 28.41 -9.05 13.36
C GLY A 272 28.26 -8.99 14.89
N ARG A 273 28.33 -7.78 15.46
CA ARG A 273 28.03 -7.46 16.85
C ARG A 273 26.81 -6.55 16.85
N MET A 274 25.93 -6.71 17.83
CA MET A 274 24.88 -5.75 18.12
C MET A 274 25.41 -4.78 19.17
N ASP A 275 25.91 -3.63 18.72
CA ASP A 275 26.25 -2.54 19.61
C ASP A 275 25.03 -1.62 19.72
N LEU A 276 24.35 -1.69 20.87
CA LEU A 276 23.14 -0.93 21.16
C LEU A 276 23.50 0.34 21.94
N ALA A 277 23.16 1.50 21.38
CA ALA A 277 23.43 2.81 21.96
C ALA A 277 22.14 3.62 22.15
N GLU A 278 22.22 4.70 22.94
CA GLU A 278 21.14 5.68 23.12
C GLU A 278 19.80 5.06 23.55
N PRO A 279 19.75 4.27 24.65
CA PRO A 279 18.52 3.64 25.06
C PRO A 279 17.44 4.67 25.44
N ALA A 280 16.26 4.54 24.85
CA ALA A 280 15.05 5.25 25.27
C ALA A 280 14.04 4.24 25.81
N VAL A 281 13.75 4.33 27.11
CA VAL A 281 12.84 3.43 27.83
C VAL A 281 11.49 4.12 28.05
N SER A 282 10.42 3.50 27.58
CA SER A 282 9.04 3.86 27.90
C SER A 282 8.26 2.62 28.30
N ALA A 283 8.78 1.94 29.33
CA ALA A 283 8.26 0.65 29.78
C ALA A 283 8.03 0.64 31.28
N THR A 284 7.06 -0.18 31.67
CA THR A 284 6.65 -0.36 33.04
C THR A 284 6.44 -1.84 33.30
N LEU A 285 7.12 -2.37 34.32
CA LEU A 285 6.90 -3.71 34.86
C LEU A 285 6.08 -3.60 36.13
N THR A 286 5.12 -4.49 36.30
CA THR A 286 4.27 -4.58 37.50
C THR A 286 4.59 -5.88 38.21
N GLU A 287 5.06 -5.78 39.45
CA GLU A 287 5.26 -6.91 40.36
C GLU A 287 3.92 -7.53 40.79
N PRO A 288 3.90 -8.79 41.25
CA PRO A 288 2.69 -9.41 41.82
C PRO A 288 2.07 -8.60 42.98
N GLY A 289 2.88 -7.82 43.70
CA GLY A 289 2.43 -6.91 44.75
C GLY A 289 1.87 -5.58 44.26
N GLY A 290 1.74 -5.37 42.95
CA GLY A 290 1.27 -4.14 42.32
C GLY A 290 2.32 -3.01 42.25
N ALA A 291 3.52 -3.24 42.76
CA ALA A 291 4.61 -2.27 42.66
C ALA A 291 5.07 -2.14 41.21
N SER A 292 5.25 -0.90 40.77
CA SER A 292 5.67 -0.56 39.42
C SER A 292 7.17 -0.29 39.39
N LEU A 293 7.85 -0.91 38.43
CA LEU A 293 9.28 -0.77 38.18
C LEU A 293 9.50 -0.29 36.75
N VAL A 294 10.38 0.69 36.59
CA VAL A 294 10.88 1.09 35.27
C VAL A 294 12.13 0.25 35.00
N PRO A 295 12.13 -0.63 33.98
CA PRO A 295 13.29 -1.44 33.67
C PRO A 295 14.46 -0.57 33.21
N GLU A 296 15.68 -0.94 33.61
CA GLU A 296 16.88 -0.34 33.03
C GLU A 296 17.14 -0.96 31.64
N ALA A 297 17.43 -0.13 30.64
CA ALA A 297 17.64 -0.64 29.28
C ALA A 297 18.81 -1.63 29.15
N GLY A 298 19.81 -1.53 30.04
CA GLY A 298 20.96 -2.42 30.07
C GLY A 298 20.57 -3.88 30.32
N ASP A 299 19.56 -4.13 31.16
CA ASP A 299 19.08 -5.47 31.51
C ASP A 299 18.41 -6.18 30.34
N TYR A 300 17.99 -5.41 29.34
CA TYR A 300 17.22 -5.89 28.19
C TYR A 300 17.99 -5.86 26.89
N ALA A 301 19.23 -5.35 26.88
CA ALA A 301 20.06 -5.29 25.70
C ALA A 301 20.41 -6.70 25.18
N LEU A 302 20.67 -6.82 23.88
CA LEU A 302 21.32 -7.98 23.25
C LEU A 302 22.80 -7.65 23.02
N PRO A 303 23.65 -7.54 24.07
CA PRO A 303 25.02 -7.11 23.87
C PRO A 303 25.84 -8.20 23.19
N GLY A 304 26.66 -7.80 22.23
CA GLY A 304 27.77 -8.63 21.75
C GLY A 304 27.55 -9.26 20.39
N SER A 305 28.31 -10.33 20.11
CA SER A 305 28.23 -11.04 18.84
C SER A 305 26.88 -11.72 18.70
N TYR A 306 26.35 -11.79 17.48
CA TYR A 306 25.17 -12.59 17.18
C TYR A 306 25.43 -13.53 16.01
N SER A 307 24.63 -14.59 15.90
CA SER A 307 24.59 -15.44 14.72
C SER A 307 23.16 -15.51 14.20
N CYS A 308 22.97 -15.28 12.91
CA CYS A 308 21.65 -15.32 12.28
C CYS A 308 21.64 -16.38 11.18
N ARG A 309 20.71 -17.33 11.27
CA ARG A 309 20.57 -18.45 10.34
C ARG A 309 19.11 -18.71 10.04
N GLY A 310 18.65 -18.20 8.89
CA GLY A 310 17.25 -18.32 8.45
C GLY A 310 16.31 -17.58 9.38
N ASP A 311 15.47 -18.34 10.10
CA ASP A 311 14.44 -17.82 11.01
C ASP A 311 14.88 -17.85 12.47
N THR A 312 16.17 -18.05 12.75
CA THR A 312 16.70 -18.08 14.11
C THR A 312 17.91 -17.15 14.22
N THR A 313 17.88 -16.29 15.23
CA THR A 313 19.00 -15.45 15.63
C THR A 313 19.39 -15.80 17.06
N THR A 314 20.67 -15.99 17.32
CA THR A 314 21.19 -16.21 18.68
C THR A 314 22.17 -15.11 19.05
N ALA A 315 22.06 -14.60 20.27
CA ALA A 315 22.93 -13.59 20.84
C ALA A 315 23.44 -14.10 22.19
N PRO A 316 24.66 -14.66 22.26
CA PRO A 316 25.29 -14.99 23.53
C PRO A 316 25.53 -13.73 24.37
N THR A 317 25.12 -13.77 25.63
CA THR A 317 25.48 -12.79 26.66
C THR A 317 26.55 -13.40 27.58
N GLU A 318 27.00 -12.66 28.59
CA GLU A 318 27.95 -13.20 29.58
C GLU A 318 27.37 -14.38 30.37
N LEU A 319 26.04 -14.46 30.51
CA LEU A 319 25.37 -15.36 31.45
C LEU A 319 24.39 -16.33 30.80
N THR A 320 23.92 -16.05 29.58
CA THR A 320 22.94 -16.90 28.88
C THR A 320 23.06 -16.74 27.36
N THR A 321 22.29 -17.50 26.60
CA THR A 321 22.15 -17.29 25.15
C THR A 321 20.71 -16.94 24.83
N ILE A 322 20.50 -15.72 24.35
CA ILE A 322 19.17 -15.28 23.94
C ILE A 322 18.92 -15.80 22.52
N THR A 323 17.83 -16.55 22.36
CA THR A 323 17.41 -17.07 21.06
C THR A 323 16.16 -16.34 20.61
N LEU A 324 16.21 -15.78 19.41
CA LEU A 324 15.11 -15.09 18.76
C LEU A 324 14.64 -15.90 17.56
N ARG A 325 13.33 -16.04 17.40
CA ARG A 325 12.70 -16.72 16.25
C ARG A 325 11.93 -15.71 15.41
N ARG A 326 12.17 -15.69 14.10
CA ARG A 326 11.51 -14.75 13.18
C ARG A 326 9.99 -14.93 13.21
N ILE A 327 9.26 -13.83 13.25
CA ILE A 327 7.80 -13.83 13.16
C ILE A 327 7.39 -13.44 11.73
N GLY A 328 7.06 -14.43 10.91
CA GLY A 328 6.61 -14.27 9.53
C GLY A 328 7.73 -14.39 8.47
N PRO A 329 7.35 -14.62 7.19
CA PRO A 329 8.26 -14.64 6.04
C PRO A 329 8.57 -13.26 5.46
#